data_AF-A0A380FHN5-F1
#
_entry.id   AF-A0A380FHN5-F1
#
_cell.length_a   1.000
_cell.length_b   1.000
_cell.length_c   1.000
_cell.angle_alpha   90.00
_cell.angle_beta   90.00
_cell.angle_gamma   90.00
#
_symmetry.space_group_name_H-M   'P 1'
#
loop_
_entity.id
_entity.type
_entity.pdbx_description
1 polymer ?
#
loop_
_entity_poly.entity_id
_entity_poly.type
_entity_poly.pdbx_seq_one_letter_code
_entity_poly.pdbx_strand_id
1 'polypeptide(L)' 'MKLIEMKLFEYQTHFKHPVITPKVKLDYRKSLFVSSKDE' A
#
# COMPACT_ATOMS: atom_id res chain seq x y z
N MET A 1 20.20 1.84 17.41
CA MET A 1 19.49 2.16 16.15
C MET A 1 18.55 3.31 16.42
N LYS A 2 18.78 4.44 15.77
CA LYS A 2 17.91 5.63 15.83
C LYS A 2 17.28 5.80 14.46
N LEU A 3 15.95 5.93 14.41
CA LEU A 3 15.22 6.24 13.19
C LEU A 3 15.54 7.68 12.77
N ILE A 4 16.09 7.86 11.57
CA ILE A 4 16.50 9.19 11.06
C ILE A 4 15.46 9.74 10.09
N GLU A 5 14.84 8.90 9.28
CA GLU A 5 13.96 9.32 8.19
C GLU A 5 12.81 8.33 8.02
N MET A 6 11.58 8.84 7.86
CA MET A 6 10.41 8.05 7.52
C MET A 6 9.67 8.69 6.36
N LYS A 7 9.45 7.92 5.27
CA LYS A 7 8.73 8.38 4.07
C LYS A 7 7.46 7.57 3.87
N LEU A 8 6.40 8.28 3.49
CA LEU A 8 5.11 7.70 3.19
C LEU A 8 4.85 7.77 1.68
N PHE A 9 4.46 6.66 1.08
CA PHE A 9 4.12 6.59 -0.33
C PHE A 9 2.73 5.99 -0.51
N GLU A 10 1.85 6.74 -1.16
CA GLU A 10 0.56 6.23 -1.60
C GLU A 10 0.71 5.51 -2.94
N TYR A 11 0.11 4.33 -3.03
CA TYR A 11 0.03 3.57 -4.26
C TYR A 11 -1.41 3.23 -4.57
N GLN A 12 -1.86 3.61 -5.77
CA GLN A 12 -3.19 3.30 -6.26
C GLN A 12 -3.10 2.77 -7.69
N THR A 13 -3.68 1.59 -7.92
CA THR A 13 -3.70 0.97 -9.25
C THR A 13 -4.93 0.09 -9.45
N HIS A 14 -5.21 -0.25 -10.70
CA HIS A 14 -6.22 -1.24 -11.04
C HIS A 14 -5.69 -2.67 -10.85
N PHE A 15 -6.53 -3.56 -10.34
CA PHE A 15 -6.23 -4.99 -10.45
C PHE A 15 -6.35 -5.44 -11.90
N LYS A 16 -5.49 -6.38 -12.32
CA LYS A 16 -5.61 -7.01 -13.65
C LYS A 16 -6.94 -7.77 -13.79
N HIS A 17 -7.41 -8.37 -12.70
CA HIS A 17 -8.73 -8.98 -12.56
C HIS A 17 -9.33 -8.53 -11.23
N PRO A 18 -10.62 -8.18 -11.17
CA PRO A 18 -11.24 -7.73 -9.94
C PRO A 18 -11.23 -8.83 -8.87
N VAL A 19 -11.00 -8.45 -7.62
CA VAL A 19 -11.06 -9.37 -6.48
C VAL A 19 -12.50 -9.40 -5.98
N ILE A 20 -13.15 -10.54 -6.06
CA ILE A 20 -14.56 -10.71 -5.71
C ILE A 20 -14.69 -11.71 -4.55
N THR A 21 -15.34 -11.26 -3.48
CA THR A 21 -15.73 -12.08 -2.33
C THR A 21 -17.22 -11.87 -2.04
N PRO A 22 -17.89 -12.72 -1.24
CA PRO A 22 -19.30 -12.52 -0.91
C PRO A 22 -19.62 -11.17 -0.23
N LYS A 23 -18.63 -10.53 0.39
CA LYS A 23 -18.80 -9.28 1.15
C LYS A 23 -18.35 -8.04 0.39
N VAL A 24 -17.46 -8.18 -0.60
CA VAL A 24 -16.87 -7.04 -1.29
C VAL A 24 -16.35 -7.42 -2.68
N LYS A 25 -16.46 -6.46 -3.61
CA LYS A 25 -15.77 -6.44 -4.90
C LYS A 25 -14.77 -5.29 -4.89
N LEU A 26 -13.52 -5.60 -5.26
CA LEU A 26 -12.43 -4.63 -5.33
C LEU A 26 -11.87 -4.57 -6.75
N ASP A 27 -12.04 -3.41 -7.41
CA ASP A 27 -11.51 -3.14 -8.75
C ASP A 27 -10.13 -2.42 -8.72
N TYR A 28 -9.81 -1.81 -7.58
CA TYR A 28 -8.59 -1.05 -7.35
C TYR A 28 -7.86 -1.54 -6.11
N ARG A 29 -6.54 -1.51 -6.15
CA ARG A 29 -5.67 -1.65 -4.99
C ARG A 29 -5.22 -0.26 -4.55
N LYS A 30 -5.50 0.08 -3.29
CA LYS A 30 -4.85 1.19 -2.58
C LYS A 30 -3.91 0.60 -1.52
N SER A 31 -2.69 1.10 -1.43
CA SER A 31 -1.70 0.66 -0.45
C SER A 31 -0.87 1.84 0.01
N LEU A 32 -0.40 1.78 1.26
CA LEU A 32 0.43 2.80 1.88
C LEU A 32 1.76 2.17 2.26
N PHE A 33 2.84 2.63 1.66
CA PHE A 33 4.19 2.14 1.95
C PHE A 33 4.91 3.09 2.89
N VAL A 34 5.56 2.53 3.90
CA VAL A 34 6.41 3.27 4.83
C VAL A 34 7.85 2.82 4.60
N SER A 35 8.73 3.76 4.32
CA SER A 35 10.17 3.52 4.25
C SER A 35 10.86 4.21 5.43
N SER A 36 11.55 3.44 6.25
CA SER A 36 12.39 3.93 7.35
C SER A 36 13.87 3.81 7.00
N LYS A 37 14.68 4.75 7.47
CA LYS A 37 16.15 4.61 7.50
C LYS A 37 16.66 4.72 8.94
N ASP A 38 17.55 3.82 9.28
CA ASP A 38 18.20 3.75 10.58
C ASP A 38 19.72 3.97 10.46
N GLU A 39 20.31 4.56 11.50
CA GLU A 39 21.77 4.66 11.73
C GLU A 39 22.32 3.43 12.47
#